data_AF-A0A7K6C3P5-F1
#
_entry.id   AF-A0A7K6C3P5-F1
#
_cell.length_a   1.000
_cell.length_b   1.000
_cell.length_c   1.000
_cell.angle_alpha   90.00
_cell.angle_beta   90.00
_cell.angle_gamma   90.00
#
_symmetry.space_group_name_H-M   'P 1'
#
loop_
_entity.id
_entity.type
_entity.pdbx_description
1 polymer ?
#
loop_
_entity_poly.entity_id
_entity_poly.type
_entity_poly.pdbx_seq_one_letter_code
_entity_poly.pdbx_strand_id
1 'polypeptide(L)'
;QHLLTIRLERDLRSAEDCLGRLKGLEEQGRIWAQDVVLEVKDQELVLRDVESKEELEAFPLGSVQGCSAGLDNTVLAVSVQEWNPPGTSGLLFQCERLGAETLRSSLEKVLKQRKEEQRNHYGHRYGG
;
A
#
# COMPACT_ATOMS: atom_id res chain seq x y z
N GLN A 1 0.80 10.88 -10.20
CA GLN A 1 -0.61 11.12 -9.90
C GLN A 1 -1.18 9.98 -9.12
N HIS A 2 -2.13 10.25 -8.26
CA HIS A 2 -2.85 9.25 -7.49
C HIS A 2 -4.22 9.06 -8.14
N LEU A 3 -4.65 7.84 -8.40
CA LEU A 3 -6.00 7.61 -8.93
C LEU A 3 -7.02 7.38 -7.82
N LEU A 4 -6.67 6.73 -6.69
CA LEU A 4 -7.69 6.25 -5.77
C LEU A 4 -7.21 5.72 -4.40
N THR A 5 -7.73 6.27 -3.31
CA THR A 5 -7.80 5.54 -2.03
C THR A 5 -9.13 4.80 -1.99
N ILE A 6 -9.16 3.53 -2.43
CA ILE A 6 -10.34 2.68 -2.31
C ILE A 6 -10.31 2.06 -0.90
N ARG A 7 -11.30 2.39 -0.06
CA ARG A 7 -11.57 1.61 1.15
C ARG A 7 -12.37 0.37 0.73
N LEU A 8 -11.73 -0.79 0.82
CA LEU A 8 -12.37 -2.03 0.39
C LEU A 8 -13.23 -2.56 1.51
N GLU A 9 -14.53 -2.30 1.40
CA GLU A 9 -15.50 -3.03 2.18
C GLU A 9 -15.40 -4.53 1.88
N ARG A 10 -14.86 -5.25 2.87
CA ARG A 10 -15.04 -6.66 3.29
C ARG A 10 -14.96 -7.81 2.27
N ASP A 11 -14.81 -7.58 0.97
CA ASP A 11 -14.93 -8.66 -0.03
C ASP A 11 -13.79 -8.77 -1.05
N LEU A 12 -12.62 -8.14 -0.82
CA LEU A 12 -11.47 -8.32 -1.70
C LEU A 12 -10.38 -9.20 -1.07
N ARG A 13 -10.07 -10.31 -1.76
CA ARG A 13 -9.17 -11.36 -1.29
C ARG A 13 -7.76 -11.22 -1.86
N SER A 14 -7.60 -10.47 -2.96
CA SER A 14 -6.33 -10.25 -3.66
C SER A 14 -6.17 -8.81 -4.17
N ALA A 15 -4.93 -8.38 -4.35
CA ALA A 15 -4.59 -7.13 -5.02
C ALA A 15 -5.07 -7.12 -6.50
N GLU A 16 -5.21 -8.29 -7.13
CA GLU A 16 -5.80 -8.42 -8.47
C GLU A 16 -7.30 -8.12 -8.49
N ASP A 17 -8.04 -8.51 -7.44
CA ASP A 17 -9.45 -8.17 -7.31
C ASP A 17 -9.65 -6.66 -7.19
N CYS A 18 -8.67 -5.98 -6.58
CA CYS A 18 -8.67 -4.52 -6.43
C CYS A 18 -8.58 -3.83 -7.79
N LEU A 19 -7.72 -4.34 -8.69
CA LEU A 19 -7.54 -3.81 -10.04
C LEU A 19 -8.79 -4.03 -10.91
N GLY A 20 -9.44 -5.20 -10.79
CA GLY A 20 -10.70 -5.48 -11.49
C GLY A 20 -11.82 -4.52 -11.09
N ARG A 21 -11.95 -4.25 -9.78
CA ARG A 21 -12.92 -3.28 -9.25
C ARG A 21 -12.61 -1.84 -9.63
N LEU A 22 -11.33 -1.45 -9.66
CA LEU A 22 -10.89 -0.12 -10.09
C LEU A 22 -11.43 0.20 -11.48
N LYS A 23 -11.23 -0.72 -12.43
CA LYS A 23 -11.68 -0.54 -13.82
C LYS A 23 -13.19 -0.32 -13.91
N GLY A 24 -13.98 -1.10 -13.16
CA GLY A 24 -15.44 -0.95 -13.13
C GLY A 24 -15.93 0.35 -12.45
N LEU A 25 -15.15 0.93 -11.54
CA LEU A 25 -15.46 2.20 -10.88
C LEU A 25 -15.04 3.41 -11.74
N GLU A 26 -13.96 3.28 -12.53
CA GLU A 26 -13.55 4.26 -13.55
C GLU A 26 -14.66 4.43 -14.59
N GLU A 27 -15.19 3.32 -15.10
CA GLU A 27 -16.27 3.31 -16.10
C GLU A 27 -17.57 3.96 -15.58
N GLN A 28 -17.76 4.00 -14.26
CA GLN A 28 -18.92 4.62 -13.62
C GLN A 28 -18.70 6.09 -13.24
N GLY A 29 -17.49 6.63 -13.42
CA GLY A 29 -17.17 8.02 -13.06
C GLY A 29 -17.26 8.31 -11.55
N ARG A 30 -17.15 7.28 -10.69
CA ARG A 30 -17.29 7.41 -9.23
C ARG A 30 -15.93 7.51 -8.51
N ILE A 31 -14.88 7.79 -9.26
CA ILE A 31 -13.51 7.85 -8.76
C ILE A 31 -13.12 9.31 -8.51
N TRP A 32 -12.59 9.54 -7.32
CA TRP A 32 -11.98 10.81 -6.93
C TRP A 32 -10.48 10.57 -6.80
N ALA A 33 -9.71 11.19 -7.69
CA ALA A 33 -8.26 11.15 -7.71
C ALA A 33 -7.70 12.31 -6.86
N GLN A 34 -6.74 12.04 -5.98
CA GLN A 34 -6.06 13.07 -5.17
C GLN A 34 -4.56 12.80 -5.11
N ASP A 35 -3.72 13.68 -5.67
CA ASP A 35 -2.26 13.54 -5.64
C ASP A 35 -1.65 13.38 -4.24
N VAL A 36 -0.98 12.25 -3.99
CA VAL A 36 -0.20 12.02 -2.76
C VAL A 36 1.22 11.56 -3.04
N VAL A 37 2.04 11.68 -2.00
CA VAL A 37 3.35 11.04 -1.89
C VAL A 37 3.21 9.83 -0.96
N LEU A 38 3.63 8.66 -1.45
CA LEU A 38 3.79 7.45 -0.66
C LEU A 38 5.22 7.39 -0.13
N GLU A 39 5.39 7.43 1.19
CA GLU A 39 6.70 7.32 1.83
C GLU A 39 6.70 6.29 2.96
N VAL A 40 7.87 5.76 3.28
CA VAL A 40 8.07 4.95 4.49
C VAL A 40 8.76 5.82 5.53
N LYS A 41 8.11 6.02 6.67
CA LYS A 41 8.63 6.83 7.78
C LYS A 41 8.33 6.16 9.11
N ASP A 42 9.29 6.16 10.02
CA ASP A 42 9.11 5.70 11.42
C ASP A 42 8.37 4.37 11.56
N GLN A 43 8.72 3.40 10.70
CA GLN A 43 8.08 2.09 10.69
C GLN A 43 6.67 2.00 10.09
N GLU A 44 6.21 3.05 9.44
CA GLU A 44 4.88 3.16 8.86
C GLU A 44 4.95 3.54 7.37
N LEU A 45 3.94 3.13 6.62
CA LEU A 45 3.64 3.58 5.28
C LEU A 45 2.75 4.81 5.39
N VAL A 46 3.26 5.96 4.98
CA VAL A 46 2.63 7.26 5.17
C VAL A 46 2.20 7.83 3.83
N LEU A 47 0.96 8.28 3.75
CA LEU A 47 0.39 9.05 2.66
C LEU A 47 0.47 10.53 3.02
N ARG A 48 1.08 11.32 2.15
CA ARG A 48 1.14 12.77 2.33
C ARG A 48 0.58 13.54 1.18
N ASP A 49 -0.06 14.65 1.47
CA ASP A 49 -0.48 15.60 0.45
C ASP A 49 0.75 16.13 -0.33
N VAL A 50 0.61 16.22 -1.66
CA VAL A 50 1.71 16.66 -2.52
C VAL A 50 2.06 18.14 -2.33
N GLU A 51 1.09 18.98 -1.98
CA GLU A 51 1.21 20.43 -1.90
C GLU A 51 1.55 20.88 -0.49
N SER A 52 0.72 20.53 0.51
CA SER A 52 0.90 20.94 1.90
C SER A 52 1.94 20.11 2.65
N LYS A 53 2.29 18.92 2.14
CA LYS A 53 3.14 17.92 2.83
C LYS A 53 2.54 17.42 4.14
N GLU A 54 1.24 17.64 4.36
CA GLU A 54 0.55 17.11 5.53
C GLU A 54 0.38 15.61 5.43
N GLU A 55 0.41 14.97 6.59
CA GLU A 55 0.14 13.54 6.73
C GLU A 55 -1.37 13.31 6.63
N LEU A 56 -1.78 12.56 5.61
CA LEU A 56 -3.18 12.23 5.35
C LEU A 56 -3.54 10.94 6.08
N GLU A 57 -2.76 9.88 5.85
CA GLU A 57 -2.98 8.56 6.44
C GLU A 57 -1.64 7.88 6.74
N ALA A 58 -1.60 7.07 7.79
CA ALA A 58 -0.44 6.28 8.17
C ALA A 58 -0.87 4.84 8.47
N PHE A 59 -0.15 3.88 7.89
CA PHE A 59 -0.38 2.45 8.07
C PHE A 59 0.88 1.80 8.63
N PRO A 60 0.83 1.11 9.77
CA PRO A 60 1.99 0.37 10.26
C PRO A 60 2.50 -0.60 9.20
N LEU A 61 3.80 -0.67 8.93
CA LEU A 61 4.30 -1.63 7.94
C LEU A 61 4.00 -3.08 8.32
N GLY A 62 3.75 -3.36 9.60
CA GLY A 62 3.29 -4.66 10.09
C GLY A 62 1.86 -5.01 9.68
N SER A 63 1.03 -4.03 9.29
CA SER A 63 -0.31 -4.28 8.75
C SER A 63 -0.29 -4.55 7.25
N VAL A 64 0.79 -4.22 6.54
CA VAL A 64 0.90 -4.45 5.09
C VAL A 64 1.01 -5.95 4.81
N GLN A 65 0.00 -6.50 4.16
CA GLN A 65 -0.09 -7.92 3.82
C GLN A 65 0.64 -8.23 2.50
N GLY A 66 0.65 -7.29 1.55
CA GLY A 66 1.37 -7.44 0.29
C GLY A 66 1.17 -6.25 -0.65
N CYS A 67 1.84 -6.31 -1.80
CA CYS A 67 1.66 -5.34 -2.87
C CYS A 67 1.84 -6.00 -4.24
N SER A 68 1.15 -5.48 -5.26
CA SER A 68 1.29 -5.91 -6.66
C SER A 68 1.30 -4.69 -7.58
N ALA A 69 1.93 -4.84 -8.75
CA ALA A 69 1.78 -3.87 -9.83
C ALA A 69 0.86 -4.45 -10.91
N GLY A 70 0.04 -3.59 -11.50
CA GLY A 70 -0.90 -3.94 -12.57
C GLY A 70 -1.07 -2.80 -13.57
N LEU A 71 -1.97 -3.03 -14.55
CA LEU A 71 -2.29 -2.07 -15.62
C LEU A 71 -1.03 -1.56 -16.32
N ASP A 72 -0.32 -2.44 -17.03
CA ASP A 72 0.88 -2.08 -17.82
C ASP A 72 1.96 -1.34 -17.00
N ASN A 73 2.18 -1.76 -15.76
CA ASN A 73 3.17 -1.17 -14.85
C ASN A 73 2.83 0.28 -14.43
N THR A 74 1.56 0.68 -14.48
CA THR A 74 1.12 2.03 -14.12
C THR A 74 0.35 2.09 -12.80
N VAL A 75 -0.11 0.97 -12.24
CA VAL A 75 -0.85 0.96 -10.97
C VAL A 75 -0.17 0.06 -9.95
N LEU A 76 0.06 0.57 -8.75
CA LEU A 76 0.50 -0.18 -7.58
C LEU A 76 -0.71 -0.42 -6.68
N ALA A 77 -0.97 -1.67 -6.32
CA ALA A 77 -1.94 -2.07 -5.32
C ALA A 77 -1.22 -2.49 -4.04
N VAL A 78 -1.68 -2.02 -2.88
CA VAL A 78 -1.12 -2.37 -1.56
C VAL A 78 -2.25 -2.85 -0.65
N SER A 79 -2.15 -4.06 -0.10
CA SER A 79 -3.12 -4.59 0.85
C SER A 79 -2.66 -4.36 2.28
N VAL A 80 -3.54 -3.81 3.11
CA VAL A 80 -3.31 -3.48 4.53
C VAL A 80 -4.39 -4.10 5.40
N GLN A 81 -3.99 -4.63 6.55
CA GLN A 81 -4.90 -5.18 7.55
C GLN A 81 -5.37 -4.06 8.49
N GLU A 82 -6.66 -3.76 8.45
CA GLU A 82 -7.30 -2.86 9.41
C GLU A 82 -7.79 -3.66 10.63
N TRP A 83 -7.71 -3.06 11.81
CA TRP A 83 -8.03 -3.69 13.08
C TRP A 83 -9.39 -3.27 13.64
N ASN A 84 -9.99 -2.19 13.12
CA ASN A 84 -11.27 -1.68 13.62
C ASN A 84 -12.10 -0.94 12.54
N PRO A 85 -13.05 -1.60 11.87
CA PRO A 85 -13.37 -3.04 11.97
C PRO A 85 -12.26 -3.92 11.36
N PRO A 86 -12.13 -5.18 11.80
CA PRO A 86 -11.19 -6.13 11.22
C PRO A 86 -11.51 -6.39 9.74
N GLY A 87 -10.54 -6.14 8.86
CA GLY A 87 -10.69 -6.30 7.42
C GLY A 87 -9.40 -6.08 6.67
N THR A 88 -9.38 -6.43 5.38
CA THR A 88 -8.29 -6.08 4.47
C THR A 88 -8.75 -4.93 3.59
N SER A 89 -8.07 -3.79 3.72
CA SER A 89 -8.21 -2.67 2.80
C SER A 89 -7.11 -2.74 1.74
N GLY A 90 -7.38 -2.23 0.56
CA GLY A 90 -6.45 -2.26 -0.57
C GLY A 90 -6.37 -0.89 -1.22
N LEU A 91 -5.18 -0.32 -1.19
CA LEU A 91 -4.86 1.03 -1.64
C LEU A 91 -4.33 0.96 -3.08
N LEU A 92 -4.76 1.86 -3.97
CA LEU A 92 -4.44 1.81 -5.41
C LEU A 92 -3.79 3.12 -5.88
N PHE A 93 -2.51 3.05 -6.21
CA PHE A 93 -1.69 4.20 -6.57
C PHE A 93 -1.40 4.18 -8.06
N GLN A 94 -1.77 5.24 -8.80
CA GLN A 94 -1.25 5.42 -10.15
C GLN A 94 0.21 5.88 -10.07
N CYS A 95 1.01 5.44 -11.03
CA CYS A 95 2.44 5.63 -11.06
C CYS A 95 2.81 6.19 -12.43
N GLU A 96 2.98 7.51 -12.52
CA GLU A 96 3.26 8.17 -13.81
C GLU A 96 4.75 8.25 -14.15
N ARG A 97 5.63 8.16 -13.15
CA ARG A 97 7.06 8.49 -13.30
C ARG A 97 8.00 7.33 -12.97
N LEU A 98 7.76 6.65 -11.87
CA LEU A 98 8.47 5.45 -11.44
C LEU A 98 7.49 4.30 -11.62
N GLY A 99 7.64 3.48 -12.67
CA GLY A 99 6.70 2.39 -12.96
C GLY A 99 6.38 1.55 -11.71
N ALA A 100 5.13 1.12 -11.57
CA ALA A 100 4.58 0.51 -10.36
C ALA A 100 5.40 -0.68 -9.82
N GLU A 101 6.03 -1.48 -10.68
CA GLU A 101 6.93 -2.59 -10.36
C GLU A 101 8.17 -2.15 -9.61
N THR A 102 8.70 -0.96 -9.89
CA THR A 102 9.85 -0.41 -9.17
C THR A 102 9.44 -0.06 -7.74
N LEU A 103 8.28 0.59 -7.57
CA LEU A 103 7.73 0.93 -6.26
C LEU A 103 7.37 -0.32 -5.47
N ARG A 104 6.71 -1.30 -6.11
CA ARG A 104 6.43 -2.62 -5.55
C ARG A 104 7.70 -3.29 -5.05
N SER A 105 8.73 -3.41 -5.89
CA SER A 105 10.00 -4.04 -5.54
C SER A 105 10.69 -3.33 -4.37
N SER A 106 10.61 -2.00 -4.33
CA SER A 106 11.15 -1.21 -3.22
C SER A 106 10.39 -1.49 -1.92
N LEU A 107 9.07 -1.48 -1.97
CA LEU A 107 8.21 -1.75 -0.82
C LEU A 107 8.41 -3.19 -0.30
N GLU A 108 8.47 -4.19 -1.19
CA GLU A 108 8.75 -5.59 -0.82
C GLU A 108 10.10 -5.73 -0.12
N LYS A 109 11.15 -5.03 -0.59
CA LYS A 109 12.46 -5.03 0.08
C LYS A 109 12.39 -4.47 1.49
N VAL A 110 11.70 -3.34 1.68
CA VAL A 110 11.51 -2.72 2.99
C VAL A 110 10.74 -3.64 3.94
N LEU A 111 9.65 -4.26 3.47
CA LEU A 111 8.87 -5.22 4.25
C LEU A 111 9.69 -6.45 4.63
N LYS A 112 10.51 -6.96 3.70
CA LYS A 112 11.38 -8.12 3.94
C LYS A 112 12.47 -7.79 4.96
N GLN A 113 13.18 -6.67 4.79
CA GLN A 113 14.19 -6.21 5.73
C GLN A 113 13.63 -6.11 7.14
N ARG A 114 12.42 -5.58 7.28
CA ARG A 114 11.74 -5.46 8.57
C ARG A 114 11.38 -6.79 9.21
N LYS A 115 10.93 -7.77 8.42
CA LYS A 115 10.71 -9.15 8.90
C LYS A 115 12.03 -9.77 9.38
N GLU A 116 13.13 -9.50 8.71
CA GLU A 116 14.47 -10.00 9.10
C GLU A 116 14.99 -9.31 10.38
N GLU A 117 14.85 -7.99 10.50
CA GLU A 117 15.24 -7.23 11.70
C GLU A 117 14.47 -7.69 12.94
N GLN A 118 13.15 -7.89 12.83
CA GLN A 118 12.35 -8.45 13.92
C GLN A 118 12.84 -9.86 14.30
N ARG A 119 13.10 -10.72 13.32
CA ARG A 119 13.56 -12.09 13.60
C ARG A 119 14.93 -12.11 14.29
N ASN A 120 15.84 -11.22 13.90
CA ASN A 120 17.16 -11.10 14.52
C ASN A 120 17.10 -10.56 15.95
N HIS A 121 16.16 -9.64 16.23
CA HIS A 121 15.97 -9.10 17.58
C HIS A 121 15.45 -10.15 18.58
N TYR A 122 14.59 -11.08 18.12
CA TYR A 122 14.09 -12.19 18.96
C TYR A 122 15.10 -13.35 19.11
N GLY A 123 16.00 -13.54 18.15
CA GLY A 123 17.03 -14.59 18.21
C GLY A 123 18.14 -14.34 19.23
N HIS A 124 18.33 -13.10 19.69
CA HIS A 124 19.45 -12.72 20.57
C HIS A 124 19.13 -12.79 22.08
N ARG A 125 17.93 -13.26 22.46
CA ARG A 125 17.52 -13.43 23.88
C ARG A 125 17.64 -14.86 24.42
N TYR A 126 18.07 -15.83 23.60
CA TYR A 126 18.19 -17.25 23.99
C TYR A 126 19.58 -17.84 23.69
N GLY A 127 20.64 -17.05 23.86
CA GLY A 127 22.02 -17.52 23.71
C GLY A 127 22.95 -16.79 24.66
N GLY A 128 23.00 -17.26 25.91
CA GLY A 128 23.88 -16.78 26.97
C GLY A 128 23.72 -17.63 28.20
#